data_AF-A6BES3-F1
#
_entry.id   AF-A6BES3-F1
#
_cell.length_a   1.000
_cell.length_b   1.000
_cell.length_c   1.000
_cell.angle_alpha   90.00
_cell.angle_beta   90.00
_cell.angle_gamma   90.00
#
_symmetry.space_group_name_H-M   'P 1'
#
loop_
_entity.id
_entity.type
_entity.pdbx_description
1 polymer ?
#
loop_
_entity_poly.entity_id
_entity_poly.type
_entity_poly.pdbx_seq_one_letter_code
_entity_poly.pdbx_strand_id
1 'polypeptide(L)' 'MSPRTGRPTDEPKTKRMEVRLSVLDDIKLEYCRETLGLNKTEVVKKGIDMVYQQAVNLTKK' A
#
# COMPACT_ATOMS: atom_id res chain seq x y z
N MET A 1 27.49 -25.86 -11.60
CA MET A 1 26.80 -24.55 -11.64
C MET A 1 25.67 -24.59 -10.63
N SER A 2 25.80 -23.86 -9.52
CA SER A 2 24.69 -23.73 -8.57
C SER A 2 23.57 -22.90 -9.23
N PRO A 3 22.32 -23.37 -9.24
CA PRO A 3 21.23 -22.57 -9.78
C PRO A 3 21.19 -21.24 -9.02
N ARG A 4 21.13 -20.12 -9.74
CA ARG A 4 20.93 -18.78 -9.16
C ARG A 4 19.45 -18.62 -8.78
N THR A 5 18.89 -19.62 -8.10
CA THR A 5 17.57 -19.51 -7.49
C THR A 5 17.70 -18.45 -6.41
N GLY A 6 17.26 -17.23 -6.71
CA GLY A 6 17.16 -16.15 -5.73
C GLY A 6 16.29 -16.56 -4.54
N ARG A 7 16.11 -15.66 -3.56
CA ARG A 7 15.29 -15.94 -2.39
C ARG A 7 13.85 -16.29 -2.82
N PRO A 8 13.38 -17.55 -2.67
CA PRO A 8 11.98 -17.85 -2.94
C PRO A 8 11.13 -16.97 -2.03
N THR A 9 10.29 -16.15 -2.63
CA THR A 9 9.41 -15.22 -1.92
C THR A 9 8.02 -15.42 -2.51
N ASP A 10 7.06 -15.80 -1.68
CA ASP A 10 5.71 -16.13 -2.13
C ASP A 10 4.91 -14.90 -2.60
N GLU A 11 5.30 -13.70 -2.15
CA GLU A 11 4.73 -12.42 -2.59
C GLU A 11 5.80 -11.34 -2.80
N PRO A 12 6.52 -11.38 -3.93
CA PRO A 12 7.53 -10.38 -4.19
C PRO A 12 6.84 -9.04 -4.48
N LYS A 13 7.21 -7.99 -3.74
CA LYS A 13 6.73 -6.61 -3.93
C LYS A 13 7.38 -6.00 -5.20
N THR A 14 7.05 -6.55 -6.37
CA THR A 14 7.66 -6.21 -7.66
C THR A 14 7.09 -4.96 -8.31
N LYS A 15 5.83 -4.63 -7.99
CA LYS A 15 5.13 -3.49 -8.57
C LYS A 15 5.48 -2.21 -7.82
N ARG A 16 5.90 -1.18 -8.55
CA ARG A 16 6.04 0.19 -8.06
C ARG A 16 4.92 1.05 -8.61
N MET A 17 4.42 1.95 -7.78
CA MET A 17 3.44 2.96 -8.14
C MET A 17 3.98 4.30 -7.69
N GLU A 18 4.01 5.26 -8.61
CA GLU A 18 4.37 6.64 -8.32
C GLU A 18 3.10 7.48 -8.38
N VAL A 19 2.81 8.22 -7.32
CA VAL A 19 1.62 9.06 -7.22
C VAL A 19 2.07 10.47 -6.89
N ARG A 20 1.55 11.45 -7.63
CA ARG A 20 1.73 12.86 -7.30
C ARG A 20 0.72 13.24 -6.22
N LEU A 21 1.23 13.82 -5.13
CA LEU A 21 0.43 14.25 -3.99
C LEU A 21 0.42 15.78 -3.95
N SER A 22 -0.71 16.35 -3.54
CA SER A 22 -0.76 17.77 -3.17
C SER A 22 -0.12 17.97 -1.79
N VAL A 23 0.22 19.22 -1.45
CA VAL A 23 0.76 19.57 -0.12
C VAL A 23 -0.17 19.12 1.00
N LEU A 24 -1.49 19.29 0.82
CA LEU A 24 -2.48 18.88 1.81
C LEU A 24 -2.55 17.36 1.99
N ASP A 25 -2.34 16.60 0.92
CA ASP A 25 -2.35 15.13 1.00
C ASP A 25 -1.13 14.61 1.75
N ASP A 26 0.05 15.21 1.55
CA ASP A 26 1.26 14.84 2.29
C ASP A 26 1.12 15.18 3.79
N ILE A 27 0.52 16.33 4.13
CA ILE A 27 0.22 16.68 5.53
C ILE A 27 -0.70 15.64 6.19
N LYS A 28 -1.76 15.22 5.49
CA LYS A 28 -2.66 14.16 6.00
C LYS A 28 -1.91 12.84 6.17
N LEU A 29 -1.02 12.51 5.23
CA LEU A 29 -0.25 11.26 5.26
C LEU A 29 0.73 11.24 6.43
N GLU A 30 1.38 12.36 6.73
CA GLU A 30 2.26 12.52 7.90
C GLU A 30 1.44 12.43 9.20
N TYR A 31 0.28 13.08 9.27
CA TYR A 31 -0.59 12.97 10.44
C TYR A 31 -1.03 11.52 10.72
N CYS A 32 -1.43 10.77 9.67
CA CYS A 32 -1.77 9.35 9.80
C CYS A 32 -0.58 8.52 10.27
N ARG A 33 0.63 8.84 9.79
CA ARG A 33 1.87 8.18 10.19
C ARG A 33 2.16 8.40 11.68
N GLU A 34 2.10 9.63 12.15
CA GLU A 34 2.37 10.01 13.55
C GLU A 34 1.34 9.43 14.52
N THR A 35 0.06 9.52 14.17
CA THR A 35 -1.03 9.07 15.05
C THR A 35 -1.16 7.55 15.14
N LEU A 36 -0.93 6.83 14.05
CA LEU A 36 -1.09 5.38 13.99
C LEU A 36 0.23 4.61 14.18
N GLY A 37 1.37 5.31 14.21
CA GLY A 37 2.69 4.69 14.29
C GLY A 37 3.05 3.83 13.07
N LEU A 38 2.42 4.09 11.93
CA LEU A 38 2.58 3.32 10.70
C LEU A 38 3.50 4.02 9.73
N ASN A 39 4.10 3.27 8.80
CA ASN A 39 4.85 3.89 7.70
C ASN A 39 3.92 4.47 6.64
N LYS A 40 4.39 5.52 5.92
CA LYS A 40 3.65 6.13 4.78
C LYS A 40 3.07 5.09 3.82
N THR A 41 3.87 4.07 3.48
CA THR A 41 3.45 2.98 2.59
C THR A 41 2.33 2.11 3.17
N GLU A 42 2.33 1.88 4.48
CA GLU A 42 1.30 1.07 5.15
C GLU A 42 -0.03 1.81 5.22
N VAL A 43 0.01 3.13 5.44
CA VAL A 43 -1.17 3.99 5.38
C VAL A 43 -1.82 3.89 3.99
N VAL A 44 -1.03 4.00 2.93
CA VAL A 44 -1.54 3.89 1.54
C VAL A 44 -2.14 2.50 1.28
N LYS A 45 -1.46 1.43 1.71
CA LYS A 45 -1.98 0.06 1.55
C LYS A 45 -3.31 -0.15 2.26
N LYS A 46 -3.42 0.31 3.51
CA LYS A 46 -4.69 0.26 4.26
C LYS A 46 -5.81 1.00 3.52
N GLY A 47 -5.51 2.16 2.93
CA GLY A 47 -6.47 2.89 2.10
C GLY A 47 -6.94 2.07 0.89
N ILE A 48 -6.02 1.40 0.18
CA ILE A 48 -6.34 0.53 -0.95
C ILE A 48 -7.26 -0.61 -0.50
N ASP A 49 -6.95 -1.28 0.61
CA ASP A 49 -7.75 -2.39 1.13
C ASP A 49 -9.17 -1.95 1.51
N MET A 50 -9.31 -0.77 2.13
CA MET A 50 -10.62 -0.20 2.48
C MET A 50 -11.47 0.06 1.23
N VAL A 51 -10.89 0.71 0.21
CA VAL A 51 -11.60 1.01 -1.05
C VAL A 51 -11.93 -0.28 -1.81
N TYR A 52 -11.01 -1.27 -1.81
CA TYR A 52 -11.25 -2.58 -2.41
C TYR A 52 -12.42 -3.31 -1.73
N GLN A 53 -12.46 -3.33 -0.40
CA GLN A 53 -13.58 -3.93 0.34
C GLN A 53 -14.91 -3.24 0.02
N GLN A 54 -14.92 -1.91 -0.06
CA GLN A 54 -16.11 -1.17 -0.50
C GLN A 54 -16.55 -1.58 -1.90
N ALA A 55 -15.62 -1.67 -2.85
CA ALA A 55 -15.91 -2.09 -4.22
C ALA A 55 -16.47 -3.52 -4.28
N VAL A 56 -15.88 -4.47 -3.53
CA VAL A 56 -16.35 -5.86 -3.44
C VAL A 56 -17.74 -5.95 -2.81
N ASN A 57 -18.04 -5.11 -1.82
CA ASN A 57 -19.35 -5.12 -1.17
C ASN A 57 -20.45 -4.56 -2.09
N LEU A 58 -20.11 -3.61 -2.96
CA LEU A 58 -21.05 -3.06 -3.95
C LEU A 58 -21.42 -4.08 -5.04
N THR A 59 -20.49 -4.93 -5.47
CA THR A 59 -20.77 -5.95 -6.50
C THR A 59 -21.55 -7.16 -5.98
N LYS A 60 -21.64 -7.32 -4.66
CA LYS A 60 -22.40 -8.38 -4.00
C LYS A 60 -23.84 -7.98 -3.66
N LYS A 61 -24.22 -6.72 -3.89
CA LYS A 61 -25.55 -6.17 -3.61
C LYS A 61 -26.39 -6.12 -4.88
#